data_AF-A0A090MUW9-F1
#
_entry.id   AF-A0A090MUW9-F1
#
_cell.length_a   1.000
_cell.length_b   1.000
_cell.length_c   1.000
_cell.angle_alpha   90.00
_cell.angle_beta   90.00
_cell.angle_gamma   90.00
#
_symmetry.space_group_name_H-M   'P 1'
#
loop_
_entity.id
_entity.type
_entity.pdbx_description
1 polymer ?
#
loop_
_entity_poly.entity_id
_entity_poly.type
_entity_poly.pdbx_seq_one_letter_code
_entity_poly.pdbx_strand_id
1 'polypeptide(L)'
;MEINLPDDQRTAIAAIDIRKLDELLDQTIQEEQSGNLHSLHLSACGTYIATRFHSFQQALLKHREARSPRKRTETGNYLESARRDLVFAVQAMQRRIEEEKKDEQYFHVQGELAPPCSFGKRLSARVSYRWRKTVDDEWAHGSITFVHDVDLTPRYGQPHPKRKPSAAKQQQQEVQKQLSDTWEHLMQGALYSVRDYFRQGSEAGNIPETFQAKVGSSGFLDNYSTVFWRKKD
;
A
#
# COMPACT_ATOMS: atom_id res chain seq x y z
N MET A 1 -0.95 -1.84 -1.65
CA MET A 1 -1.04 -1.67 -0.18
C MET A 1 -2.51 -1.56 0.16
N GLU A 2 -3.01 -2.44 1.03
CA GLU A 2 -4.42 -2.52 1.40
C GLU A 2 -4.82 -1.37 2.33
N ILE A 3 -6.04 -0.85 2.19
CA ILE A 3 -6.55 0.29 2.99
C ILE A 3 -6.74 -0.09 4.47
N ASN A 4 -7.23 -1.30 4.73
CA ASN A 4 -7.41 -1.88 6.06
C ASN A 4 -6.58 -3.17 6.14
N LEU A 5 -5.93 -3.41 7.28
CA LEU A 5 -5.21 -4.67 7.48
C LEU A 5 -6.18 -5.85 7.71
N PRO A 6 -5.95 -7.02 7.09
CA PRO A 6 -6.67 -8.25 7.39
C PRO A 6 -6.55 -8.67 8.86
N ASP A 7 -7.62 -9.25 9.43
CA ASP A 7 -7.68 -9.60 10.86
C ASP A 7 -6.64 -10.64 11.30
N ASP A 8 -6.31 -11.59 10.43
CA ASP A 8 -5.25 -12.58 10.64
C ASP A 8 -3.88 -11.90 10.74
N GLN A 9 -3.58 -10.95 9.84
CA GLN A 9 -2.36 -10.14 9.90
C GLN A 9 -2.33 -9.27 11.15
N ARG A 10 -3.44 -8.61 11.51
CA ARG A 10 -3.54 -7.79 12.73
C ARG A 10 -3.21 -8.62 13.98
N THR A 11 -3.78 -9.83 14.06
CA THR A 11 -3.55 -10.74 15.18
C THR A 11 -2.09 -11.20 15.24
N ALA A 12 -1.51 -11.61 14.11
CA ALA A 12 -0.12 -12.03 14.05
C ALA A 12 0.86 -10.91 14.45
N ILE A 13 0.64 -9.69 13.95
CA ILE A 13 1.48 -8.53 14.26
C ILE A 13 1.35 -8.11 15.72
N ALA A 14 0.13 -8.12 16.28
CA ALA A 14 -0.12 -7.75 17.66
C ALA A 14 0.48 -8.73 18.68
N ALA A 15 0.67 -9.99 18.30
CA ALA A 15 1.29 -11.01 19.15
C ALA A 15 2.82 -10.85 19.31
N ILE A 16 3.46 -10.02 18.47
CA ILE A 16 4.91 -9.82 18.52
C ILE A 16 5.27 -8.87 19.67
N ASP A 17 6.04 -9.38 20.63
CA ASP A 17 6.77 -8.53 21.57
C ASP A 17 8.01 -7.96 20.88
N ILE A 18 8.03 -6.64 20.67
CA ILE A 18 9.14 -5.94 20.02
C ILE A 18 10.46 -6.09 20.78
N ARG A 19 10.43 -6.09 22.13
CA ARG A 19 11.65 -6.21 22.93
C ARG A 19 12.24 -7.59 22.75
N LYS A 20 11.39 -8.62 22.82
CA LYS A 20 11.79 -10.00 22.57
C LYS A 20 12.28 -10.21 21.13
N LEU A 21 11.66 -9.57 20.14
CA LEU A 21 12.13 -9.59 18.76
C LEU A 21 13.54 -9.01 18.65
N ASP A 22 13.78 -7.86 19.27
CA ASP A 22 15.08 -7.19 19.22
C ASP A 22 16.18 -8.02 19.90
N GLU A 23 15.89 -8.60 21.06
CA GLU A 23 16.79 -9.52 21.78
C GLU A 23 17.13 -10.77 20.94
N LEU A 24 16.13 -11.37 20.28
CA LEU A 24 16.33 -12.55 19.42
C LEU A 24 17.15 -12.21 18.16
N LEU A 25 17.00 -11.01 17.62
CA LEU A 25 17.80 -10.53 16.50
C LEU A 25 19.25 -10.29 16.94
N ASP A 26 19.47 -9.68 18.11
CA ASP A 26 20.81 -9.49 18.67
C ASP A 26 21.52 -10.82 18.92
N GLN A 27 20.81 -11.79 19.52
CA GLN A 27 21.32 -13.14 19.71
C GLN A 27 21.67 -13.81 18.36
N THR A 28 20.80 -13.68 17.36
CA THR A 28 21.03 -14.22 16.01
C THR A 28 22.29 -13.65 15.35
N ILE A 29 22.54 -12.34 15.55
CA ILE A 29 23.72 -11.67 15.02
C ILE A 29 24.98 -12.18 15.74
N GLN A 30 24.94 -12.29 17.08
CA GLN A 30 26.07 -12.76 17.88
C GLN A 30 26.44 -14.22 17.59
N GLU A 31 25.44 -15.10 17.52
CA GLU A 31 25.62 -16.52 17.23
C GLU A 31 25.91 -16.77 15.74
N GLU A 32 25.72 -15.73 14.91
CA GLU A 32 25.62 -15.86 13.47
C GLU A 32 24.71 -17.05 13.11
N GLN A 33 23.56 -17.25 13.78
CA GLN A 33 22.67 -18.43 13.60
C GLN A 33 21.18 -18.03 13.68
N SER A 34 20.34 -18.53 12.76
CA SER A 34 18.94 -18.08 12.61
C SER A 34 17.93 -18.82 13.51
N GLY A 35 18.41 -19.66 14.44
CA GLY A 35 17.64 -20.75 15.04
C GLY A 35 16.30 -20.34 15.66
N ASN A 36 16.26 -19.23 16.39
CA ASN A 36 15.09 -18.86 17.17
C ASN A 36 14.10 -17.93 16.45
N LEU A 37 14.47 -17.35 15.30
CA LEU A 37 13.64 -16.36 14.58
C LEU A 37 12.41 -16.94 13.91
N HIS A 38 12.43 -18.23 13.58
CA HIS A 38 11.29 -18.90 12.95
C HIS A 38 10.09 -19.02 13.89
N SER A 39 10.31 -18.96 15.21
CA SER A 39 9.24 -19.02 16.22
C SER A 39 8.28 -17.83 16.20
N LEU A 40 8.71 -16.69 15.63
CA LEU A 40 7.93 -15.46 15.59
C LEU A 40 6.99 -15.37 14.38
N HIS A 41 7.01 -16.35 13.46
CA HIS A 41 6.15 -16.40 12.27
C HIS A 41 6.07 -15.07 11.49
N LEU A 42 7.17 -14.33 11.39
CA LEU A 42 7.22 -12.99 10.77
C LEU A 42 6.77 -12.98 9.30
N SER A 43 6.85 -14.12 8.61
CA SER A 43 6.33 -14.29 7.25
C SER A 43 4.81 -14.21 7.16
N ALA A 44 4.08 -14.51 8.24
CA ALA A 44 2.62 -14.42 8.31
C ALA A 44 2.12 -13.00 8.61
N CYS A 45 3.02 -12.06 8.94
CA CYS A 45 2.68 -10.68 9.34
C CYS A 45 2.51 -9.73 8.13
N GLY A 46 2.21 -10.28 6.95
CA GLY A 46 2.05 -9.53 5.71
C GLY A 46 3.36 -9.25 4.96
N THR A 47 3.23 -8.85 3.68
CA THR A 47 4.35 -8.73 2.73
C THR A 47 5.42 -7.74 3.17
N TYR A 48 5.04 -6.65 3.84
CA TYR A 48 5.97 -5.61 4.27
C TYR A 48 6.97 -6.14 5.31
N ILE A 49 6.50 -6.79 6.38
CA ILE A 49 7.36 -7.41 7.39
C ILE A 49 8.11 -8.60 6.79
N ALA A 50 7.45 -9.44 5.99
CA ALA A 50 8.09 -10.59 5.34
C ALA A 50 9.29 -10.19 4.46
N THR A 51 9.19 -9.08 3.72
CA THR A 51 10.28 -8.58 2.86
C THR A 51 11.46 -8.06 3.68
N ARG A 52 11.20 -7.36 4.80
CA ARG A 52 12.25 -6.92 5.73
C ARG A 52 12.91 -8.09 6.43
N PHE A 53 12.13 -9.10 6.83
CA PHE A 53 12.66 -10.32 7.41
C PHE A 53 13.56 -11.08 6.42
N HIS A 54 13.12 -11.22 5.17
CA HIS A 54 13.96 -11.83 4.12
C HIS A 54 15.25 -11.05 3.89
N SER A 55 15.19 -9.72 3.88
CA SER A 55 16.38 -8.86 3.73
C SER A 55 17.37 -9.06 4.87
N PHE A 56 16.89 -9.19 6.11
CA PHE A 56 17.71 -9.53 7.27
C PHE A 56 18.37 -10.91 7.13
N GLN A 57 17.62 -11.94 6.72
CA GLN A 57 18.18 -13.27 6.50
C GLN A 57 19.31 -13.25 5.45
N GLN A 58 19.14 -12.49 4.36
CA GLN A 58 20.16 -12.31 3.33
C GLN A 58 21.39 -11.56 3.86
N ALA A 59 21.19 -10.54 4.69
CA ALA A 59 22.29 -9.81 5.33
C ALA A 59 23.12 -10.73 6.26
N LEU A 60 22.44 -11.59 7.02
CA LEU A 60 23.07 -12.55 7.93
C LEU A 60 23.93 -13.57 7.17
N LEU A 61 23.40 -14.14 6.07
CA LEU A 61 24.14 -15.07 5.22
C LEU A 61 25.42 -14.42 4.65
N LYS A 62 25.31 -13.20 4.12
CA LYS A 62 26.47 -12.45 3.60
C LYS A 62 27.51 -12.16 4.68
N HIS A 63 27.08 -11.88 5.90
CA HIS A 63 27.98 -11.64 7.02
C HIS A 63 28.78 -12.90 7.41
N ARG A 64 28.12 -14.06 7.47
CA ARG A 64 28.77 -15.36 7.71
C ARG A 64 29.83 -15.71 6.67
N GLU A 65 29.53 -15.44 5.41
CA GLU A 65 30.41 -15.75 4.27
C GLU A 65 31.61 -14.80 4.18
N ALA A 66 31.53 -13.61 4.80
CA ALA A 66 32.61 -12.63 4.74
C ALA A 66 33.85 -13.12 5.52
N ARG A 67 34.98 -13.25 4.82
CA ARG A 67 36.26 -13.70 5.40
C ARG A 67 37.27 -12.58 5.63
N SER A 68 37.25 -11.51 4.84
CA SER A 68 38.20 -10.40 5.00
C SER A 68 37.71 -9.39 6.05
N PRO A 69 38.62 -8.75 6.81
CA PRO A 69 38.22 -7.78 7.84
C PRO A 69 37.36 -6.64 7.29
N ARG A 70 37.76 -6.07 6.14
CA ARG A 70 37.00 -5.01 5.46
C ARG A 70 35.59 -5.48 5.08
N LYS A 71 35.45 -6.70 4.54
CA LYS A 71 34.14 -7.24 4.13
C LYS A 71 33.27 -7.58 5.35
N ARG A 72 33.87 -8.04 6.44
CA ARG A 72 33.15 -8.28 7.71
C ARG A 72 32.59 -7.00 8.30
N THR A 73 33.37 -5.92 8.33
CA THR A 73 32.86 -4.62 8.80
C THR A 73 31.70 -4.11 7.92
N GLU A 74 31.84 -4.18 6.59
CA GLU A 74 30.80 -3.72 5.66
C GLU A 74 29.50 -4.54 5.80
N THR A 75 29.61 -5.87 5.82
CA THR A 75 28.45 -6.76 5.97
C THR A 75 27.82 -6.66 7.36
N GLY A 76 28.62 -6.40 8.40
CA GLY A 76 28.11 -6.14 9.75
C GLY A 76 27.27 -4.87 9.82
N ASN A 77 27.74 -3.76 9.23
CA ASN A 77 26.96 -2.52 9.15
C ASN A 77 25.63 -2.71 8.38
N TYR A 78 25.67 -3.49 7.30
CA TYR A 78 24.47 -3.82 6.53
C TYR A 78 23.50 -4.71 7.34
N LEU A 79 24.01 -5.68 8.08
CA LEU A 79 23.23 -6.55 8.97
C LEU A 79 22.54 -5.75 10.09
N GLU A 80 23.25 -4.83 10.74
CA GLU A 80 22.67 -3.92 11.73
C GLU A 80 21.57 -3.04 11.13
N SER A 81 21.79 -2.54 9.92
CA SER A 81 20.77 -1.74 9.21
C SER A 81 19.52 -2.59 8.92
N ALA A 82 19.70 -3.83 8.45
CA ALA A 82 18.60 -4.74 8.18
C ALA A 82 17.83 -5.15 9.46
N ARG A 83 18.53 -5.31 10.60
CA ARG A 83 17.90 -5.52 11.92
C ARG A 83 17.01 -4.33 12.28
N ARG A 84 17.55 -3.11 12.24
CA ARG A 84 16.79 -1.88 12.57
C ARG A 84 15.58 -1.70 11.67
N ASP A 85 15.74 -1.95 10.37
CA ASP A 85 14.64 -1.91 9.40
C ASP A 85 13.52 -2.90 9.74
N LEU A 86 13.86 -4.11 10.18
CA LEU A 86 12.88 -5.12 10.56
C LEU A 86 12.13 -4.73 11.84
N VAL A 87 12.85 -4.31 12.89
CA VAL A 87 12.25 -3.82 14.14
C VAL A 87 11.33 -2.63 13.87
N PHE A 88 11.81 -1.67 13.08
CA PHE A 88 11.03 -0.50 12.67
C PHE A 88 9.77 -0.92 11.91
N ALA A 89 9.87 -1.89 10.99
CA ALA A 89 8.72 -2.34 10.22
C ALA A 89 7.63 -2.94 11.12
N VAL A 90 8.00 -3.76 12.10
CA VAL A 90 7.06 -4.32 13.08
C VAL A 90 6.42 -3.21 13.92
N GLN A 91 7.23 -2.29 14.46
CA GLN A 91 6.74 -1.14 15.22
C GLN A 91 5.79 -0.25 14.41
N ALA A 92 6.12 0.02 13.15
CA ALA A 92 5.28 0.82 12.26
C ALA A 92 3.93 0.13 12.01
N MET A 93 3.92 -1.19 11.81
CA MET A 93 2.70 -1.96 11.61
C MET A 93 1.85 -2.06 12.88
N GLN A 94 2.46 -2.18 14.07
CA GLN A 94 1.73 -2.13 15.34
C GLN A 94 1.07 -0.77 15.57
N ARG A 95 1.79 0.33 15.33
CA ARG A 95 1.20 1.69 15.37
C ARG A 95 0.05 1.83 14.38
N ARG A 96 0.21 1.32 13.17
CA ARG A 96 -0.87 1.30 12.16
C ARG A 96 -2.12 0.58 12.66
N ILE A 97 -1.97 -0.57 13.36
CA ILE A 97 -3.10 -1.28 13.95
C ILE A 97 -3.81 -0.42 15.00
N GLU A 98 -3.07 0.28 15.85
CA GLU A 98 -3.66 1.17 16.86
C GLU A 98 -4.40 2.36 16.22
N GLU A 99 -3.84 2.94 15.16
CA GLU A 99 -4.48 3.99 14.38
C GLU A 99 -5.77 3.49 13.72
N GLU A 100 -5.73 2.34 13.03
CA GLU A 100 -6.92 1.75 12.40
C GLU A 100 -7.99 1.39 13.44
N LYS A 101 -7.62 0.90 14.63
CA LYS A 101 -8.56 0.66 15.73
C LYS A 101 -9.23 1.95 16.22
N LYS A 102 -8.51 3.08 16.26
CA LYS A 102 -9.09 4.38 16.61
C LYS A 102 -10.02 4.88 15.52
N ASP A 103 -9.60 4.77 14.25
CA ASP A 103 -10.41 5.14 13.11
C ASP A 103 -11.73 4.36 13.10
N GLU A 104 -11.69 3.04 13.27
CA GLU A 104 -12.85 2.14 13.27
C GLU A 104 -13.90 2.46 14.34
N GLN A 105 -13.55 3.23 15.37
CA GLN A 105 -14.52 3.73 16.34
C GLN A 105 -15.44 4.79 15.75
N TYR A 106 -15.03 5.51 14.70
CA TYR A 106 -15.73 6.68 14.17
C TYR A 106 -16.05 6.56 12.68
N PHE A 107 -15.20 5.91 11.90
CA PHE A 107 -15.42 5.70 10.48
C PHE A 107 -14.78 4.41 9.98
N HIS A 108 -15.30 3.88 8.88
CA HIS A 108 -14.69 2.75 8.19
C HIS A 108 -14.89 2.90 6.68
N VAL A 109 -13.79 2.77 5.92
CA VAL A 109 -13.80 2.81 4.46
C VAL A 109 -13.76 1.38 3.95
N GLN A 110 -14.75 1.01 3.14
CA GLN A 110 -14.82 -0.34 2.58
C GLN A 110 -13.74 -0.49 1.50
N GLY A 111 -12.79 -1.38 1.75
CA GLY A 111 -11.60 -1.56 0.90
C GLY A 111 -11.78 -2.47 -0.31
N GLU A 112 -12.85 -3.26 -0.34
CA GLU A 112 -13.12 -4.18 -1.44
C GLU A 112 -13.86 -3.45 -2.57
N LEU A 113 -13.11 -3.09 -3.61
CA LEU A 113 -13.67 -2.69 -4.90
C LEU A 113 -13.33 -3.75 -5.94
N ALA A 114 -14.36 -4.40 -6.47
CA ALA A 114 -14.16 -5.33 -7.58
C ALA A 114 -13.80 -4.53 -8.85
N PRO A 115 -12.79 -4.99 -9.63
CA PRO A 115 -12.52 -4.40 -10.92
C PRO A 115 -13.73 -4.57 -11.86
N PRO A 116 -14.03 -3.56 -12.70
CA PRO A 116 -15.01 -3.70 -13.76
C PRO A 116 -14.69 -4.90 -14.68
N CYS A 117 -15.72 -5.56 -15.21
CA CYS A 117 -15.54 -6.68 -16.16
C CYS A 117 -14.81 -6.26 -17.46
N SER A 118 -14.78 -4.97 -17.77
CA SER A 118 -13.99 -4.40 -18.86
C SER A 118 -13.63 -2.94 -18.56
N PHE A 119 -12.48 -2.49 -19.04
CA PHE A 119 -12.05 -1.10 -18.89
C PHE A 119 -12.33 -0.29 -20.14
N GLY A 120 -13.08 0.79 -19.96
CA GLY A 120 -13.25 1.86 -20.93
C GLY A 120 -12.29 3.02 -20.67
N LYS A 121 -12.26 4.01 -21.57
CA LYS A 121 -11.50 5.26 -21.37
C LYS A 121 -11.96 6.04 -20.13
N ARG A 122 -13.26 5.96 -19.82
CA ARG A 122 -13.84 6.53 -18.62
C ARG A 122 -13.79 5.49 -17.50
N LEU A 123 -12.83 5.66 -16.60
CA LEU A 123 -12.65 4.84 -15.42
C LEU A 123 -13.48 5.38 -14.27
N SER A 124 -13.96 4.49 -13.41
CA SER A 124 -14.63 4.88 -12.17
C SER A 124 -14.30 3.96 -11.00
N ALA A 125 -14.25 4.54 -9.81
CA ALA A 125 -14.05 3.82 -8.55
C ALA A 125 -15.05 4.35 -7.52
N ARG A 126 -15.98 3.51 -7.08
CA ARG A 126 -16.98 3.86 -6.07
C ARG A 126 -16.54 3.38 -4.70
N VAL A 127 -16.26 4.31 -3.80
CA VAL A 127 -15.85 4.03 -2.43
C VAL A 127 -17.05 4.19 -1.51
N SER A 128 -17.39 3.11 -0.82
CA SER A 128 -18.40 3.09 0.23
C SER A 128 -17.75 3.27 1.60
N TYR A 129 -18.43 3.97 2.50
CA TYR A 129 -17.94 4.20 3.85
C TYR A 129 -19.09 4.33 4.83
N ARG A 130 -18.78 4.12 6.12
CA ARG A 130 -19.67 4.40 7.24
C ARG A 130 -18.98 5.33 8.22
N TRP A 131 -19.76 6.16 8.92
CA TRP A 131 -19.25 7.07 9.94
C TRP A 131 -20.27 7.29 11.06
N ARG A 132 -19.81 7.81 12.20
CA ARG A 132 -20.63 8.27 13.33
C ARG A 132 -19.86 9.33 14.12
N LYS A 133 -20.55 10.21 14.86
CA LYS A 133 -19.87 11.31 15.57
C LYS A 133 -19.33 10.85 16.93
N THR A 134 -20.08 10.01 17.62
CA THR A 134 -19.68 9.41 18.90
C THR A 134 -19.69 7.89 18.84
N VAL A 135 -19.08 7.23 19.84
CA VAL A 135 -19.02 5.76 19.93
C VAL A 135 -20.40 5.13 20.19
N ASP A 136 -21.35 5.91 20.70
CA ASP A 136 -22.71 5.44 21.01
C ASP A 136 -23.74 5.79 19.91
N ASP A 137 -23.35 6.63 18.96
CA ASP A 137 -24.20 7.00 17.83
C ASP A 137 -24.41 5.81 16.86
N GLU A 138 -25.57 5.81 16.19
CA GLU A 138 -25.82 4.93 15.06
C GLU A 138 -24.88 5.24 13.88
N TRP A 139 -24.52 4.20 13.14
CA TRP A 139 -23.70 4.33 11.94
C TRP A 139 -24.51 4.94 10.79
N ALA A 140 -24.02 6.05 10.26
CA ALA A 140 -24.44 6.58 8.98
C ALA A 140 -23.62 5.97 7.84
N HIS A 141 -24.18 5.96 6.63
CA HIS A 141 -23.59 5.32 5.45
C HIS A 141 -23.59 6.27 4.26
N GLY A 142 -22.57 6.12 3.40
CA GLY A 142 -22.39 6.98 2.25
C GLY A 142 -21.45 6.37 1.23
N SER A 143 -21.39 7.00 0.06
CA SER A 143 -20.45 6.61 -0.98
C SER A 143 -20.06 7.80 -1.84
N ILE A 144 -18.86 7.74 -2.41
CA ILE A 144 -18.35 8.69 -3.40
C ILE A 144 -17.88 7.92 -4.64
N THR A 145 -18.17 8.45 -5.82
CA THR A 145 -17.68 7.90 -7.09
C THR A 145 -16.60 8.78 -7.67
N PHE A 146 -15.39 8.27 -7.74
CA PHE A 146 -14.28 8.90 -8.45
C PHE A 146 -14.36 8.53 -9.93
N VAL A 147 -14.18 9.52 -10.80
CA VAL A 147 -14.21 9.34 -12.26
C VAL A 147 -12.95 9.91 -12.88
N HIS A 148 -12.37 9.21 -13.84
CA HIS A 148 -11.21 9.67 -14.59
C HIS A 148 -11.36 9.29 -16.07
N ASP A 149 -11.21 10.28 -16.96
CA ASP A 149 -11.16 10.05 -18.39
C ASP A 149 -9.68 9.95 -18.83
N VAL A 150 -9.27 8.76 -19.23
CA VAL A 150 -7.89 8.46 -19.63
C VAL A 150 -7.63 8.99 -21.03
N ASP A 151 -6.63 9.85 -21.14
CA ASP A 151 -6.10 10.27 -22.43
C ASP A 151 -5.16 9.19 -23.00
N LEU A 152 -5.66 8.43 -23.99
CA LEU A 152 -4.91 7.42 -24.73
C LEU A 152 -4.33 7.97 -26.04
N THR A 153 -4.32 9.29 -26.24
CA THR A 153 -3.84 9.89 -27.48
C THR A 153 -2.37 9.50 -27.68
N PRO A 154 -2.02 8.82 -28.80
CA PRO A 154 -0.64 8.46 -29.07
C PRO A 154 0.21 9.73 -29.12
N ARG A 155 1.31 9.78 -28.37
CA ARG A 155 2.30 10.84 -28.54
C ARG A 155 2.78 10.79 -30.00
N TYR A 156 2.45 11.81 -30.78
CA TYR A 156 2.76 11.92 -32.20
C TYR A 156 4.25 11.62 -32.45
N GLY A 157 4.52 10.63 -33.31
CA GLY A 157 5.87 10.23 -33.70
C GLY A 157 6.09 8.73 -33.89
N GLN A 158 5.19 7.86 -33.40
CA GLN A 158 5.32 6.42 -33.62
C GLN A 158 4.77 6.00 -35.00
N PRO A 159 5.59 5.35 -35.85
CA PRO A 159 5.14 4.88 -37.15
C PRO A 159 4.01 3.87 -36.98
N HIS A 160 2.89 4.10 -37.66
CA HIS A 160 1.79 3.15 -37.70
C HIS A 160 2.26 1.88 -38.42
N PRO A 161 2.20 0.70 -37.77
CA PRO A 161 2.68 -0.54 -38.38
C PRO A 161 1.79 -0.92 -39.57
N LYS A 162 2.41 -1.10 -40.74
CA LYS A 162 1.72 -1.33 -42.02
C LYS A 162 1.14 -2.75 -42.23
N ARG A 163 1.27 -3.73 -41.30
CA ARG A 163 0.61 -5.06 -41.46
C ARG A 163 0.60 -6.02 -40.24
N LYS A 164 -0.41 -6.93 -40.30
CA LYS A 164 -0.79 -8.15 -39.54
C LYS A 164 -1.45 -7.98 -38.15
N PRO A 165 -2.54 -8.74 -37.86
CA PRO A 165 -3.37 -8.61 -36.66
C PRO A 165 -2.66 -8.92 -35.32
N SER A 166 -1.48 -9.55 -35.35
CA SER A 166 -0.72 -9.88 -34.14
C SER A 166 -0.23 -8.64 -33.38
N ALA A 167 0.18 -7.58 -34.08
CA ALA A 167 0.61 -6.33 -33.46
C ALA A 167 -0.58 -5.51 -32.92
N ALA A 168 -1.72 -5.54 -33.61
CA ALA A 168 -2.96 -4.91 -33.13
C ALA A 168 -3.45 -5.55 -31.83
N LYS A 169 -3.34 -6.89 -31.71
CA LYS A 169 -3.68 -7.62 -30.48
C LYS A 169 -2.74 -7.25 -29.33
N GLN A 170 -1.45 -7.10 -29.58
CA GLN A 170 -0.47 -6.64 -28.58
C GLN A 170 -0.79 -5.22 -28.11
N GLN A 171 -1.04 -4.30 -29.05
CA GLN A 171 -1.41 -2.92 -28.71
C GLN A 171 -2.72 -2.86 -27.91
N GLN A 172 -3.71 -3.69 -28.25
CA GLN A 172 -4.94 -3.79 -27.47
C GLN A 172 -4.69 -4.32 -26.05
N GLN A 173 -3.79 -5.30 -25.90
CA GLN A 173 -3.38 -5.81 -24.58
C GLN A 173 -2.65 -4.76 -23.76
N GLU A 174 -1.74 -3.99 -24.38
CA GLU A 174 -1.04 -2.88 -23.72
C GLU A 174 -2.00 -1.79 -23.27
N VAL A 175 -2.97 -1.41 -24.11
CA VAL A 175 -4.02 -0.45 -23.75
C VAL A 175 -4.87 -0.97 -22.59
N GLN A 176 -5.30 -2.23 -22.62
CA GLN A 176 -6.07 -2.81 -21.52
C GLN A 176 -5.26 -2.89 -20.23
N LYS A 177 -3.98 -3.23 -20.31
CA LYS A 177 -3.07 -3.20 -19.16
C LYS A 177 -2.93 -1.79 -18.61
N GLN A 178 -2.70 -0.79 -19.46
CA GLN A 178 -2.61 0.61 -19.03
C GLN A 178 -3.89 1.09 -18.36
N LEU A 179 -5.06 0.75 -18.90
CA LEU A 179 -6.35 1.09 -18.31
C LEU A 179 -6.55 0.40 -16.95
N SER A 180 -6.16 -0.87 -16.83
CA SER A 180 -6.21 -1.63 -15.58
C SER A 180 -5.29 -1.01 -14.52
N ASP A 181 -4.03 -0.74 -14.86
CA ASP A 181 -3.05 -0.14 -13.96
C ASP A 181 -3.50 1.27 -13.52
N THR A 182 -4.08 2.05 -14.45
CA THR A 182 -4.63 3.39 -14.15
C THR A 182 -5.85 3.31 -13.24
N TRP A 183 -6.73 2.32 -13.46
CA TRP A 183 -7.89 2.10 -12.60
C TRP A 183 -7.47 1.68 -11.19
N GLU A 184 -6.47 0.81 -11.05
CA GLU A 184 -5.93 0.41 -9.75
C GLU A 184 -5.35 1.62 -9.00
N HIS A 185 -4.61 2.50 -9.71
CA HIS A 185 -4.11 3.74 -9.12
C HIS A 185 -5.24 4.68 -8.69
N LEU A 186 -6.28 4.85 -9.53
CA LEU A 186 -7.48 5.64 -9.20
C LEU A 186 -8.17 5.10 -7.94
N MET A 187 -8.39 3.78 -7.90
CA MET A 187 -9.02 3.08 -6.79
C MET A 187 -8.23 3.26 -5.48
N GLN A 188 -6.91 3.04 -5.51
CA GLN A 188 -6.06 3.22 -4.34
C GLN A 188 -6.11 4.68 -3.85
N GLY A 189 -5.96 5.65 -4.76
CA GLY A 189 -6.06 7.07 -4.43
C GLY A 189 -7.42 7.45 -3.83
N ALA A 190 -8.51 6.92 -4.38
CA ALA A 190 -9.87 7.13 -3.89
C ALA A 190 -10.06 6.63 -2.45
N LEU A 191 -9.61 5.41 -2.16
CA LEU A 191 -9.67 4.82 -0.82
C LEU A 191 -8.90 5.66 0.20
N TYR A 192 -7.66 6.03 -0.11
CA TYR A 192 -6.83 6.84 0.78
C TYR A 192 -7.40 8.24 0.97
N SER A 193 -7.95 8.83 -0.09
CA SER A 193 -8.57 10.16 0.00
C SER A 193 -9.74 10.20 0.98
N VAL A 194 -10.65 9.22 0.92
CA VAL A 194 -11.78 9.15 1.86
C VAL A 194 -11.29 8.93 3.30
N ARG A 195 -10.33 8.02 3.51
CA ARG A 195 -9.75 7.79 4.84
C ARG A 195 -9.11 9.05 5.40
N ASP A 196 -8.25 9.70 4.63
CA ASP A 196 -7.49 10.86 5.09
C ASP A 196 -8.38 12.08 5.32
N TYR A 197 -9.51 12.17 4.59
CA TYR A 197 -10.55 13.17 4.84
C TYR A 197 -11.18 13.02 6.24
N PHE A 198 -11.56 11.80 6.60
CA PHE A 198 -12.10 11.50 7.94
C PHE A 198 -11.05 11.67 9.04
N ARG A 199 -9.80 11.25 8.81
CA ARG A 199 -8.70 11.44 9.77
C ARG A 199 -8.41 12.92 10.07
N GLN A 200 -8.72 13.83 9.14
CA GLN A 200 -8.62 15.28 9.36
C GLN A 200 -9.78 15.85 10.22
N GLY A 201 -10.71 15.01 10.68
CA GLY A 201 -11.89 15.44 11.44
C GLY A 201 -12.95 16.13 10.58
N SER A 202 -12.90 15.93 9.26
CA SER A 202 -13.81 16.60 8.33
C SER A 202 -15.20 15.95 8.34
N GLU A 203 -16.23 16.75 8.05
CA GLU A 203 -17.62 16.28 8.09
C GLU A 203 -18.02 15.48 6.85
N ALA A 204 -18.61 14.30 7.05
CA ALA A 204 -19.09 13.45 5.96
C ALA A 204 -20.06 14.13 4.99
N GLY A 205 -20.88 15.08 5.48
CA GLY A 205 -21.86 15.79 4.65
C GLY A 205 -21.27 16.64 3.53
N ASN A 206 -19.96 16.94 3.59
CA ASN A 206 -19.25 17.68 2.56
C ASN A 206 -18.59 16.78 1.50
N ILE A 207 -18.70 15.45 1.64
CA ILE A 207 -18.21 14.51 0.64
C ILE A 207 -19.19 14.52 -0.55
N PRO A 208 -18.75 14.89 -1.77
CA PRO A 208 -19.62 14.89 -2.93
C PRO A 208 -19.98 13.47 -3.36
N GLU A 209 -21.12 13.30 -4.02
CA GLU A 209 -21.52 12.01 -4.59
C GLU A 209 -20.57 11.55 -5.70
N THR A 210 -20.07 12.49 -6.52
CA THR A 210 -19.14 12.23 -7.62
C THR A 210 -18.01 13.24 -7.64
N PHE A 211 -16.79 12.78 -7.91
CA PHE A 211 -15.61 13.63 -8.06
C PHE A 211 -14.80 13.25 -9.30
N GLN A 212 -14.50 14.23 -10.16
CA GLN A 212 -13.60 14.04 -11.30
C GLN A 212 -12.15 14.15 -10.83
N ALA A 213 -11.40 13.06 -10.96
CA ALA A 213 -9.98 13.02 -10.63
C ALA A 213 -9.18 13.99 -11.52
N LYS A 214 -8.29 14.75 -10.89
CA LYS A 214 -7.47 15.77 -11.57
C LYS A 214 -6.13 15.17 -11.95
N VAL A 215 -5.70 15.31 -13.19
CA VAL A 215 -4.34 14.87 -13.58
C VAL A 215 -3.29 15.85 -13.07
N GLY A 216 -2.11 15.33 -12.74
CA GLY A 216 -0.94 16.14 -12.41
C GLY A 216 -0.32 16.80 -13.65
N SER A 217 0.77 17.51 -13.45
CA SER A 217 1.53 18.18 -14.52
C SER A 217 2.08 17.21 -15.58
N SER A 218 2.24 15.93 -15.23
CA SER A 218 2.66 14.86 -16.14
C SER A 218 1.55 14.37 -17.07
N GLY A 219 0.29 14.80 -16.85
CA GLY A 219 -0.89 14.30 -17.55
C GLY A 219 -1.41 12.95 -17.01
N PHE A 220 -0.81 12.42 -15.95
CA PHE A 220 -1.24 11.17 -15.29
C PHE A 220 -1.84 11.45 -13.90
N LEU A 221 -2.49 10.43 -13.34
CA LEU A 221 -2.89 10.45 -11.93
C LEU A 221 -1.64 10.53 -11.04
N ASP A 222 -1.72 11.32 -9.99
CA ASP A 222 -0.72 11.47 -8.94
C ASP A 222 -1.38 11.44 -7.55
N ASN A 223 -0.57 11.65 -6.51
CA ASN A 223 -1.00 11.59 -5.11
C ASN A 223 -2.06 12.64 -4.73
N TYR A 224 -2.30 13.66 -5.57
CA TYR A 224 -3.27 14.72 -5.33
C TYR A 224 -4.52 14.59 -6.21
N SER A 225 -4.51 13.68 -7.17
CA SER A 225 -5.58 13.51 -8.16
C SER A 225 -6.95 13.22 -7.57
N THR A 226 -7.00 12.62 -6.38
CA THR A 226 -8.23 12.16 -5.72
C THR A 226 -8.60 13.01 -4.49
N VAL A 227 -7.87 14.09 -4.23
CA VAL A 227 -8.12 14.96 -3.07
C VAL A 227 -9.30 15.90 -3.36
N PHE A 228 -10.51 15.45 -3.02
CA PHE A 228 -11.76 16.16 -3.34
C PHE A 228 -12.07 17.38 -2.48
N TRP A 229 -11.39 17.54 -1.34
CA TRP A 229 -11.61 18.65 -0.40
C TRP A 229 -10.58 19.78 -0.53
N ARG A 230 -9.60 19.67 -1.43
CA ARG A 230 -8.71 20.80 -1.74
C ARG A 230 -9.48 21.84 -2.55
N LYS A 231 -9.54 23.06 -2.02
CA LYS A 231 -9.99 24.23 -2.79
C LYS A 231 -9.14 24.34 -4.05
N LYS A 232 -9.78 24.68 -5.17
CA LYS A 232 -9.04 25.08 -6.37
C LYS A 232 -8.29 26.37 -6.03
N ASP A 233 -6.98 26.37 -6.25
CA ASP A 233 -6.25 27.60 -6.54
C ASP A 233 -6.69 28.13 -7.92
#